data_AF-A0AAU5SDH6-F1
#
_entry.id   AF-A0AAU5SDH6-F1
#
_cell.length_a   1.000
_cell.length_b   1.000
_cell.length_c   1.000
_cell.angle_alpha   90.00
_cell.angle_beta   90.00
_cell.angle_gamma   90.00
#
_symmetry.space_group_name_H-M   'P 1'
#
loop_
_entity.id
_entity.type
_entity.pdbx_description
1 polymer ?
#
loop_
_entity_poly.entity_id
_entity_poly.type
_entity_poly.pdbx_seq_one_letter_code
_entity_poly.pdbx_strand_id
1 'polypeptide(L)'
;MDLRTFAFDDRPDLHAQADEVFSAGWPEFIFHDPLADRQMDRVRRWFGELNLLLVDDADRIAAGGWGVPVRWDGSPADLPGGYDDALVRAVTLREAGGRADTLVIAAAQVRDDLRGRGLAAEVLGRLASAGERAGLARVIAPVRPTSKARYPLTAMEEFIRWTRADGAPSDPWLRTHQRMGARVLGVAERSMTMAGSVADWERWVGFPLPASGRYVVPGALAPLAVDRTADRGELVEPNVWVRHR
;
A
#
# COMPACT_ATOMS: atom_id res chain seq x y z
N MET A 1 -20.83 15.48 0.27
CA MET A 1 -19.69 16.18 -0.35
C MET A 1 -19.60 15.62 -1.74
N ASP A 2 -19.75 16.45 -2.76
CA ASP A 2 -19.48 15.99 -4.12
C ASP A 2 -17.96 15.94 -4.32
N LEU A 3 -17.49 14.91 -5.01
CA LEU A 3 -16.06 14.67 -5.20
C LEU A 3 -15.79 14.44 -6.69
N ARG A 4 -14.92 15.29 -7.23
CA ARG A 4 -14.43 15.19 -8.60
C ARG A 4 -13.17 14.35 -8.61
N THR A 5 -13.04 13.45 -9.59
CA THR A 5 -11.81 12.66 -9.79
C THR A 5 -10.92 13.38 -10.80
N PHE A 6 -9.64 13.51 -10.48
CA PHE A 6 -8.61 13.96 -11.41
C PHE A 6 -7.47 12.94 -11.46
N ALA A 7 -6.80 12.82 -12.60
CA ALA A 7 -5.47 12.24 -12.58
C ALA A 7 -4.53 13.24 -11.89
N PHE A 8 -3.55 12.73 -11.15
CA PHE A 8 -2.59 13.56 -10.42
C PHE A 8 -1.86 14.57 -11.32
N ASP A 9 -1.47 14.13 -12.52
CA ASP A 9 -0.73 14.97 -13.47
C ASP A 9 -1.57 16.09 -14.10
N ASP A 10 -2.91 15.99 -14.05
CA ASP A 10 -3.82 17.01 -14.58
C ASP A 10 -4.01 18.20 -13.59
N ARG A 11 -3.52 18.07 -12.35
CA ARG A 11 -3.66 19.07 -11.28
C ARG A 11 -2.32 19.40 -10.60
N PRO A 12 -1.34 19.96 -11.34
CA PRO A 12 -0.04 20.35 -10.78
C PRO A 12 -0.16 21.39 -9.66
N ASP A 13 -1.23 22.19 -9.67
CA ASP A 13 -1.57 23.13 -8.60
C ASP A 13 -1.84 22.46 -7.25
N LEU A 14 -2.17 21.16 -7.24
CA LEU A 14 -2.48 20.40 -6.03
C LEU A 14 -1.32 19.53 -5.53
N HIS A 15 -0.16 19.52 -6.19
CA HIS A 15 0.94 18.59 -5.85
C HIS A 15 1.48 18.83 -4.43
N ALA A 16 1.67 20.09 -4.02
CA ALA A 16 2.09 20.41 -2.66
C ALA A 16 1.08 19.93 -1.60
N GLN A 17 -0.22 20.09 -1.87
CA GLN A 17 -1.26 19.58 -0.99
C GLN A 17 -1.27 18.04 -0.95
N ALA A 18 -1.04 17.39 -2.09
CA ALA A 18 -0.96 15.94 -2.16
C ALA A 18 0.19 15.40 -1.32
N ASP A 19 1.37 16.04 -1.39
CA ASP A 19 2.52 15.67 -0.57
C ASP A 19 2.20 15.78 0.93
N GLU A 20 1.55 16.85 1.38
CA GLU A 20 1.12 17.01 2.77
C GLU A 20 0.10 15.93 3.20
N VAL A 21 -0.93 15.69 2.38
CA VAL A 21 -2.00 14.72 2.71
C VAL A 21 -1.51 13.27 2.67
N PHE A 22 -0.62 12.94 1.73
CA PHE A 22 -0.18 11.55 1.51
C PHE A 22 1.09 11.18 2.29
N SER A 23 1.90 12.14 2.72
CA SER A 23 2.97 11.87 3.68
C SER A 23 2.44 11.79 5.13
N ALA A 24 1.34 12.49 5.44
CA ALA A 24 0.76 12.49 6.77
C ALA A 24 0.28 11.09 7.21
N GLY A 25 0.83 10.60 8.33
CA GLY A 25 0.38 9.38 9.00
C GLY A 25 1.13 8.10 8.64
N TRP A 26 2.14 8.16 7.78
CA TRP A 26 3.06 7.05 7.53
C TRP A 26 4.31 7.14 8.41
N PRO A 27 4.77 6.02 9.01
CA PRO A 27 6.08 5.96 9.64
C PRO A 27 7.19 6.25 8.61
N GLU A 28 8.23 7.00 9.01
CA GLU A 28 9.30 7.45 8.11
C GLU A 28 9.97 6.29 7.37
N PHE A 29 10.20 5.16 8.04
CA PHE A 29 10.84 3.99 7.44
C PHE A 29 10.14 3.46 6.18
N ILE A 30 8.82 3.67 6.02
CA ILE A 30 8.07 3.18 4.84
C ILE A 30 8.58 3.80 3.53
N PHE A 31 9.18 4.98 3.59
CA PHE A 31 9.75 5.68 2.43
C PHE A 31 11.19 5.26 2.11
N HIS A 32 11.70 4.21 2.76
CA HIS A 32 13.07 3.71 2.61
C HIS A 32 13.11 2.25 2.14
N ASP A 33 12.17 1.89 1.28
CA ASP A 33 12.19 0.62 0.54
C ASP A 33 13.04 0.78 -0.74
N PRO A 34 14.23 0.16 -0.82
CA PRO A 34 15.14 0.34 -1.93
C PRO A 34 14.63 -0.26 -3.24
N LEU A 35 13.70 -1.21 -3.20
CA LEU A 35 13.11 -1.79 -4.41
C LEU A 35 12.03 -0.85 -4.93
N ALA A 36 11.14 -0.36 -4.06
CA ALA A 36 10.14 0.63 -4.44
C ALA A 36 10.78 1.90 -4.99
N ASP A 37 11.84 2.41 -4.35
CA ASP A 37 12.58 3.61 -4.79
C ASP A 37 13.10 3.48 -6.23
N ARG A 38 13.64 2.32 -6.60
CA ARG A 38 14.16 2.06 -7.96
C ARG A 38 13.07 2.04 -9.04
N GLN A 39 11.82 1.77 -8.66
CA GLN A 39 10.70 1.68 -9.59
C GLN A 39 9.85 2.96 -9.62
N MET A 40 9.83 3.75 -8.55
CA MET A 40 8.84 4.80 -8.33
C MET A 40 8.81 5.86 -9.43
N ASP A 41 9.97 6.30 -9.93
CA ASP A 41 10.03 7.28 -11.04
C ASP A 41 9.41 6.74 -12.33
N ARG A 42 9.61 5.46 -12.63
CA ARG A 42 9.00 4.79 -13.79
C ARG A 42 7.51 4.58 -13.58
N VAL A 43 7.10 4.18 -12.38
CA VAL A 43 5.68 4.03 -12.00
C VAL A 43 4.92 5.33 -12.19
N ARG A 44 5.43 6.44 -11.63
CA ARG A 44 4.83 7.77 -11.76
C ARG A 44 4.71 8.20 -13.23
N ARG A 45 5.77 7.97 -14.01
CA ARG A 45 5.80 8.37 -15.43
C ARG A 45 4.90 7.51 -16.33
N TRP A 46 4.82 6.21 -16.09
CA TRP A 46 4.20 5.27 -17.02
C TRP A 46 2.76 4.90 -16.68
N PHE A 47 2.35 5.10 -15.43
CA PHE A 47 1.04 4.71 -14.91
C PHE A 47 0.32 5.88 -14.23
N GLY A 48 0.65 7.12 -14.60
CA GLY A 48 0.08 8.34 -14.01
C GLY A 48 -1.44 8.44 -14.16
N GLU A 49 -2.02 7.81 -15.19
CA GLU A 49 -3.47 7.70 -15.39
C GLU A 49 -4.17 6.87 -14.32
N LEU A 50 -3.43 6.03 -13.58
CA LEU A 50 -3.90 5.24 -12.45
C LEU A 50 -3.54 5.89 -11.11
N ASN A 51 -3.06 7.14 -11.09
CA ASN A 51 -2.82 7.94 -9.89
C ASN A 51 -3.92 9.02 -9.77
N LEU A 52 -4.85 8.82 -8.85
CA LEU A 52 -6.09 9.59 -8.79
C LEU A 52 -6.18 10.45 -7.52
N LEU A 53 -6.70 11.67 -7.71
CA LEU A 53 -7.09 12.59 -6.65
C LEU A 53 -8.62 12.72 -6.61
N LEU A 54 -9.20 12.66 -5.42
CA LEU A 54 -10.60 13.01 -5.15
C LEU A 54 -10.62 14.38 -4.48
N VAL A 55 -11.20 15.36 -5.16
CA VAL A 55 -11.13 16.78 -4.80
C VAL A 55 -12.52 17.33 -4.57
N ASP A 56 -12.70 18.09 -3.48
CA ASP A 56 -13.97 18.75 -3.16
C ASP A 56 -14.21 20.01 -4.04
N ASP A 57 -15.36 20.65 -3.85
CA ASP A 57 -15.75 21.85 -4.62
C ASP A 57 -14.88 23.08 -4.28
N ALA A 58 -14.11 23.03 -3.20
CA ALA A 58 -13.18 24.09 -2.78
C ALA A 58 -11.73 23.78 -3.20
N ASP A 59 -11.54 22.86 -4.15
CA ASP A 59 -10.25 22.39 -4.65
C ASP A 59 -9.33 21.84 -3.54
N ARG A 60 -9.90 21.18 -2.52
CA ARG A 60 -9.13 20.48 -1.50
C ARG A 60 -9.16 18.98 -1.72
N ILE A 61 -7.99 18.35 -1.72
CA ILE A 61 -7.88 16.90 -1.75
C ILE A 61 -8.57 16.30 -0.51
N ALA A 62 -9.53 15.43 -0.73
CA ALA A 62 -10.23 14.67 0.31
C ALA A 62 -9.67 13.26 0.46
N ALA A 63 -9.25 12.66 -0.66
CA ALA A 63 -8.62 11.34 -0.72
C ALA A 63 -7.82 11.21 -2.01
N GLY A 64 -6.98 10.19 -2.09
CA GLY A 64 -6.33 9.79 -3.32
C GLY A 64 -5.77 8.40 -3.21
N GLY A 65 -5.27 7.90 -4.32
CA GLY A 65 -4.72 6.57 -4.38
C GLY A 65 -4.20 6.27 -5.76
N TRP A 66 -3.39 5.23 -5.85
CA TRP A 66 -2.76 4.86 -7.10
C TRP A 66 -2.59 3.35 -7.21
N GLY A 67 -2.34 2.90 -8.43
CA GLY A 67 -2.09 1.51 -8.71
C GLY A 67 -1.20 1.29 -9.93
N VAL A 68 -0.86 0.03 -10.15
CA VAL A 68 -0.03 -0.39 -11.29
C VAL A 68 -0.70 -1.53 -12.05
N PRO A 69 -0.55 -1.58 -13.39
CA PRO A 69 -1.07 -2.66 -14.19
C PRO A 69 -0.10 -3.85 -14.20
N VAL A 70 -0.60 -5.04 -13.90
CA VAL A 70 0.16 -6.30 -13.96
C VAL A 70 -0.57 -7.33 -14.81
N ARG A 71 0.16 -8.39 -15.18
CA ARG A 71 -0.44 -9.63 -15.65
C ARG A 71 -0.59 -10.58 -14.47
N TRP A 72 -1.78 -11.14 -14.30
CA TRP A 72 -2.05 -12.17 -13.30
C TRP A 72 -3.09 -13.15 -13.82
N ASP A 73 -2.80 -14.45 -13.76
CA ASP A 73 -3.69 -15.48 -14.32
C ASP A 73 -4.97 -15.74 -13.51
N GLY A 74 -5.05 -15.20 -12.29
CA GLY A 74 -6.17 -15.36 -11.37
C GLY A 74 -5.95 -16.44 -10.29
N SER A 75 -4.83 -17.16 -10.34
CA SER A 75 -4.46 -18.19 -9.39
C SER A 75 -3.65 -17.63 -8.22
N PRO A 76 -3.73 -18.23 -7.01
CA PRO A 76 -2.85 -17.86 -5.90
C PRO A 76 -1.36 -18.05 -6.19
N ALA A 77 -1.00 -19.01 -7.06
CA ALA A 77 0.39 -19.33 -7.38
C ALA A 77 1.08 -18.23 -8.21
N ASP A 78 0.31 -17.52 -9.04
CA ASP A 78 0.81 -16.43 -9.88
C ASP A 78 0.67 -15.04 -9.22
N LEU A 79 0.17 -14.97 -7.98
CA LEU A 79 0.11 -13.68 -7.28
C LEU A 79 1.51 -13.03 -7.19
N PRO A 80 1.61 -11.70 -7.31
CA PRO A 80 2.85 -11.03 -6.97
C PRO A 80 3.24 -11.33 -5.52
N GLY A 81 4.54 -11.42 -5.26
CA GLY A 81 5.10 -11.66 -3.91
C GLY A 81 4.68 -10.63 -2.87
N GLY A 82 4.18 -9.48 -3.32
CA GLY A 82 3.55 -8.43 -2.53
C GLY A 82 3.58 -7.09 -3.26
N TYR A 83 3.65 -6.00 -2.50
CA TYR A 83 3.71 -4.64 -3.02
C TYR A 83 4.95 -4.44 -3.90
N ASP A 84 6.14 -4.78 -3.40
CA ASP A 84 7.41 -4.63 -4.14
C ASP A 84 7.41 -5.39 -5.47
N ASP A 85 7.07 -6.67 -5.42
CA ASP A 85 7.04 -7.53 -6.61
C ASP A 85 5.99 -7.04 -7.62
N ALA A 86 4.86 -6.48 -7.17
CA ALA A 86 3.88 -5.89 -8.06
C ALA A 86 4.44 -4.68 -8.84
N LEU A 87 5.24 -3.82 -8.19
CA LEU A 87 5.90 -2.70 -8.87
C LEU A 87 6.90 -3.18 -9.91
N VAL A 88 7.73 -4.16 -9.55
CA VAL A 88 8.72 -4.75 -10.47
C VAL A 88 8.02 -5.39 -11.66
N ARG A 89 7.01 -6.25 -11.42
CA ARG A 89 6.25 -6.90 -12.49
C ARG A 89 5.61 -5.90 -13.43
N ALA A 90 5.02 -4.82 -12.92
CA ALA A 90 4.39 -3.79 -13.76
C ALA A 90 5.42 -3.10 -14.68
N VAL A 91 6.55 -2.68 -14.11
CA VAL A 91 7.65 -2.03 -14.86
C VAL A 91 8.23 -2.99 -15.90
N THR A 92 8.59 -4.21 -15.51
CA THR A 92 9.16 -5.22 -16.41
C THR A 92 8.20 -5.61 -17.52
N LEU A 93 6.90 -5.76 -17.22
CA LEU A 93 5.88 -6.05 -18.23
C LEU A 93 5.79 -4.92 -19.26
N ARG A 94 5.82 -3.67 -18.81
CA ARG A 94 5.79 -2.49 -19.68
C ARG A 94 7.04 -2.39 -20.55
N GLU A 95 8.23 -2.61 -19.99
CA GLU A 95 9.51 -2.63 -20.72
C GLU A 95 9.51 -3.70 -21.81
N ALA A 96 8.91 -4.87 -21.55
CA ALA A 96 8.77 -5.95 -22.52
C ALA A 96 7.65 -5.72 -23.56
N GLY A 97 6.90 -4.61 -23.50
CA GLY A 97 5.74 -4.36 -24.37
C GLY A 97 4.57 -5.32 -24.13
N GLY A 98 4.51 -5.94 -22.94
CA GLY A 98 3.49 -6.91 -22.58
C GLY A 98 2.12 -6.28 -22.29
N ARG A 99 1.07 -7.11 -22.30
CA ARG A 99 -0.30 -6.70 -22.00
C ARG A 99 -0.68 -7.07 -20.57
N ALA A 100 -1.04 -6.07 -19.78
CA ALA A 100 -1.62 -6.25 -18.46
C ALA A 100 -3.12 -6.58 -18.55
N ASP A 101 -3.64 -7.26 -17.54
CA ASP A 101 -5.05 -7.61 -17.41
C ASP A 101 -5.60 -7.39 -15.99
N THR A 102 -4.74 -6.92 -15.07
CA THR A 102 -5.05 -6.81 -13.65
C THR A 102 -4.53 -5.49 -13.11
N LEU A 103 -5.37 -4.75 -12.39
CA LEU A 103 -4.95 -3.60 -11.59
C LEU A 103 -4.52 -4.06 -10.20
N VAL A 104 -3.33 -3.65 -9.77
CA VAL A 104 -2.92 -3.69 -8.37
C VAL A 104 -3.14 -2.30 -7.79
N ILE A 105 -4.10 -2.13 -6.88
CA ILE A 105 -4.22 -0.89 -6.10
C ILE A 105 -3.14 -0.89 -5.04
N ALA A 106 -2.15 -0.03 -5.21
CA ALA A 106 -0.91 0.00 -4.43
C ALA A 106 -1.05 0.87 -3.16
N ALA A 107 -1.80 1.98 -3.26
CA ALA A 107 -2.12 2.81 -2.11
C ALA A 107 -3.49 3.48 -2.25
N ALA A 108 -4.13 3.74 -1.10
CA ALA A 108 -5.31 4.58 -0.99
C ALA A 108 -5.27 5.28 0.37
N GLN A 109 -5.52 6.58 0.38
CA GLN A 109 -5.42 7.40 1.56
C GLN A 109 -6.53 8.44 1.59
N VAL A 110 -7.03 8.70 2.79
CA VAL A 110 -8.09 9.66 3.08
C VAL A 110 -7.53 10.69 4.03
N ARG A 111 -7.81 11.97 3.75
CA ARG A 111 -7.43 13.08 4.62
C ARG A 111 -7.94 12.84 6.04
N ASP A 112 -7.10 13.13 7.04
CA ASP A 112 -7.30 12.68 8.42
C ASP A 112 -8.62 13.14 9.06
N ASP A 113 -9.03 14.38 8.80
CA ASP A 113 -10.29 14.99 9.26
C ASP A 113 -11.55 14.39 8.61
N LEU A 114 -11.38 13.63 7.53
CA LEU A 114 -12.45 13.00 6.75
C LEU A 114 -12.53 11.47 6.91
N ARG A 115 -11.67 10.88 7.75
CA ARG A 115 -11.70 9.44 8.04
C ARG A 115 -13.05 9.02 8.64
N GLY A 116 -13.45 7.78 8.38
CA GLY A 116 -14.72 7.22 8.87
C GLY A 116 -15.97 7.64 8.08
N ARG A 117 -15.83 8.43 7.00
CA ARG A 117 -16.95 8.93 6.19
C ARG A 117 -17.21 8.14 4.89
N GLY A 118 -16.64 6.94 4.77
CA GLY A 118 -16.81 6.08 3.58
C GLY A 118 -15.89 6.40 2.39
N LEU A 119 -15.11 7.48 2.44
CA LEU A 119 -14.23 7.93 1.34
C LEU A 119 -13.19 6.89 0.91
N ALA A 120 -12.76 6.01 1.81
CA ALA A 120 -11.89 4.90 1.48
C ALA A 120 -12.49 3.95 0.46
N ALA A 121 -13.76 3.55 0.64
CA ALA A 121 -14.45 2.69 -0.30
C ALA A 121 -14.68 3.42 -1.64
N GLU A 122 -14.90 4.73 -1.57
CA GLU A 122 -15.10 5.57 -2.75
C GLU A 122 -13.83 5.68 -3.62
N VAL A 123 -12.66 5.97 -3.03
CA VAL A 123 -11.39 6.03 -3.79
C VAL A 123 -11.02 4.66 -4.37
N LEU A 124 -11.20 3.57 -3.61
CA LEU A 124 -10.99 2.21 -4.11
C LEU A 124 -11.92 1.88 -5.28
N GLY A 125 -13.19 2.29 -5.20
CA GLY A 125 -14.16 2.13 -6.29
C GLY A 125 -13.78 2.92 -7.54
N ARG A 126 -13.34 4.18 -7.38
CA ARG A 126 -12.90 5.03 -8.50
C ARG A 126 -11.65 4.48 -9.17
N LEU A 127 -10.69 3.94 -8.42
CA LEU A 127 -9.52 3.23 -8.95
C LEU A 127 -9.90 1.95 -9.69
N ALA A 128 -10.78 1.13 -9.13
CA ALA A 128 -11.29 -0.07 -9.80
C ALA A 128 -11.94 0.28 -11.14
N SER A 129 -12.81 1.30 -11.18
CA SER A 129 -13.41 1.79 -12.43
C SER A 129 -12.38 2.37 -13.41
N ALA A 130 -11.30 2.99 -12.93
CA ALA A 130 -10.21 3.44 -13.79
C ALA A 130 -9.47 2.27 -14.45
N GLY A 131 -9.18 1.21 -13.67
CA GLY A 131 -8.62 -0.03 -14.20
C GLY A 131 -9.51 -0.66 -15.28
N GLU A 132 -10.82 -0.70 -15.07
CA GLU A 132 -11.77 -1.20 -16.07
C GLU A 132 -11.75 -0.40 -17.36
N ARG A 133 -11.74 0.94 -17.28
CA ARG A 133 -11.60 1.81 -18.45
C ARG A 133 -10.27 1.62 -19.18
N ALA A 134 -9.22 1.25 -18.45
CA ALA A 134 -7.92 0.87 -19.01
C ALA A 134 -7.87 -0.57 -19.55
N GLY A 135 -8.98 -1.31 -19.53
CA GLY A 135 -9.06 -2.69 -20.03
C GLY A 135 -8.49 -3.75 -19.08
N LEU A 136 -8.29 -3.42 -17.80
CA LEU A 136 -7.85 -4.35 -16.76
C LEU A 136 -9.08 -5.05 -16.17
N ALA A 137 -9.17 -6.35 -16.40
CA ALA A 137 -10.35 -7.16 -16.06
C ALA A 137 -10.42 -7.56 -14.58
N ARG A 138 -9.29 -7.55 -13.87
CA ARG A 138 -9.19 -7.95 -12.46
C ARG A 138 -8.67 -6.81 -11.60
N VAL A 139 -9.05 -6.80 -10.32
CA VAL A 139 -8.57 -5.79 -9.35
C VAL A 139 -8.16 -6.48 -8.05
N ILE A 140 -6.89 -6.34 -7.70
CA ILE A 140 -6.29 -6.84 -6.46
C ILE A 140 -5.62 -5.70 -5.68
N ALA A 141 -5.40 -5.91 -4.39
CA ALA A 141 -4.67 -4.96 -3.53
C ALA A 141 -3.85 -5.71 -2.47
N PRO A 142 -2.57 -5.37 -2.24
CA PRO A 142 -1.78 -5.87 -1.13
C PRO A 142 -2.09 -5.00 0.09
N VAL A 143 -3.07 -5.42 0.87
CA VAL A 143 -3.58 -4.63 1.99
C VAL A 143 -2.58 -4.68 3.14
N ARG A 144 -2.03 -3.51 3.51
CA ARG A 144 -1.28 -3.31 4.76
C ARG A 144 -2.26 -3.06 5.92
N PRO A 145 -2.55 -4.03 6.80
CA PRO A 145 -3.64 -3.88 7.78
C PRO A 145 -3.27 -2.86 8.87
N THR A 146 -4.11 -1.83 9.03
CA THR A 146 -3.84 -0.67 9.89
C THR A 146 -3.65 -1.01 11.38
N SER A 147 -4.31 -2.05 11.89
CA SER A 147 -4.25 -2.44 13.30
C SER A 147 -3.19 -3.50 13.60
N LYS A 148 -2.55 -4.09 12.57
CA LYS A 148 -1.51 -5.11 12.73
C LYS A 148 -0.29 -4.59 13.51
N ALA A 149 0.01 -3.29 13.43
CA ALA A 149 1.09 -2.67 14.18
C ALA A 149 0.93 -2.75 15.71
N ARG A 150 -0.28 -3.06 16.22
CA ARG A 150 -0.51 -3.34 17.66
C ARG A 150 -0.12 -4.76 18.05
N TYR A 151 0.05 -5.65 17.07
CA TYR A 151 0.36 -7.07 17.25
C TYR A 151 1.55 -7.49 16.36
N PRO A 152 2.70 -6.81 16.44
CA PRO A 152 3.81 -7.03 15.51
C PRO A 152 4.44 -8.42 15.64
N LEU A 153 4.30 -9.08 16.80
CA LEU A 153 4.81 -10.43 17.05
C LEU A 153 3.89 -11.55 16.54
N THR A 154 2.62 -11.26 16.28
CA THR A 154 1.66 -12.23 15.73
C THR A 154 1.92 -12.41 14.24
N ALA A 155 1.97 -13.66 13.77
CA ALA A 155 2.06 -13.98 12.34
C ALA A 155 0.85 -13.41 11.58
N MET A 156 1.04 -12.98 10.34
CA MET A 156 -0.05 -12.34 9.58
C MET A 156 -1.18 -13.34 9.31
N GLU A 157 -0.88 -14.61 9.06
CA GLU A 157 -1.85 -15.69 8.86
C GLU A 157 -2.80 -15.84 10.05
N GLU A 158 -2.27 -15.68 11.26
CA GLU A 158 -3.08 -15.73 12.48
C GLU A 158 -3.89 -14.45 12.65
N PHE A 159 -3.25 -13.30 12.46
CA PHE A 159 -3.89 -12.00 12.59
C PHE A 159 -5.12 -11.85 11.66
N ILE A 160 -5.03 -12.28 10.40
CA ILE A 160 -6.15 -12.16 9.45
C ILE A 160 -7.34 -13.04 9.79
N ARG A 161 -7.17 -14.06 10.65
CA ARG A 161 -8.26 -14.93 11.13
C ARG A 161 -9.05 -14.30 12.27
N TRP A 162 -8.57 -13.24 12.89
CA TRP A 162 -9.27 -12.58 13.97
C TRP A 162 -10.49 -11.82 13.47
N THR A 163 -11.64 -12.19 14.01
CA THR A 163 -12.94 -11.61 13.64
C THR A 163 -13.65 -11.01 14.86
N ARG A 164 -14.56 -10.09 14.59
CA ARG A 164 -15.51 -9.57 15.56
C ARG A 164 -16.66 -10.58 15.75
N ALA A 165 -17.52 -10.31 16.74
CA ALA A 165 -18.70 -11.13 17.00
C ALA A 165 -19.67 -11.24 15.80
N ASP A 166 -19.65 -10.28 14.89
CA ASP A 166 -20.44 -10.27 13.65
C ASP A 166 -19.78 -11.05 12.49
N GLY A 167 -18.63 -11.68 12.72
CA GLY A 167 -17.86 -12.43 11.72
C GLY A 167 -17.02 -11.56 10.78
N ALA A 168 -17.07 -10.22 10.89
CA ALA A 168 -16.24 -9.33 10.09
C ALA A 168 -14.79 -9.29 10.61
N PRO A 169 -13.79 -8.98 9.76
CA PRO A 169 -12.40 -8.86 10.17
C PRO A 169 -12.25 -7.83 11.30
N SER A 170 -11.42 -8.17 12.29
CA SER A 170 -11.10 -7.25 13.39
C SER A 170 -10.44 -5.98 12.89
N ASP A 171 -9.53 -6.11 11.92
CA ASP A 171 -8.87 -4.97 11.29
C ASP A 171 -9.85 -4.09 10.48
N PRO A 172 -9.88 -2.76 10.71
CA PRO A 172 -10.81 -1.87 10.03
C PRO A 172 -10.56 -1.73 8.53
N TRP A 173 -9.31 -1.88 8.08
CA TRP A 173 -8.96 -1.75 6.67
C TRP A 173 -9.40 -2.99 5.90
N LEU A 174 -9.06 -4.19 6.38
CA LEU A 174 -9.56 -5.45 5.81
C LEU A 174 -11.09 -5.51 5.79
N ARG A 175 -11.74 -5.03 6.85
CA ARG A 175 -13.22 -4.96 6.90
C ARG A 175 -13.82 -4.02 5.86
N THR A 176 -13.12 -2.95 5.50
CA THR A 176 -13.56 -2.04 4.42
C THR A 176 -13.56 -2.78 3.09
N HIS A 177 -12.47 -3.47 2.77
CA HIS A 177 -12.38 -4.30 1.56
C HIS A 177 -13.45 -5.40 1.53
N GLN A 178 -13.67 -6.13 2.64
CA GLN A 178 -14.71 -7.16 2.70
C GLN A 178 -16.12 -6.58 2.47
N ARG A 179 -16.45 -5.41 3.02
CA ARG A 179 -17.74 -4.74 2.80
C ARG A 179 -17.96 -4.34 1.35
N MET A 180 -16.89 -4.11 0.60
CA MET A 180 -16.93 -3.89 -0.84
C MET A 180 -17.09 -5.20 -1.65
N GLY A 181 -17.19 -6.35 -0.99
CA GLY A 181 -17.30 -7.67 -1.61
C GLY A 181 -15.97 -8.33 -1.92
N ALA A 182 -14.85 -7.74 -1.48
CA ALA A 182 -13.52 -8.30 -1.73
C ALA A 182 -13.31 -9.60 -0.97
N ARG A 183 -12.52 -10.50 -1.55
CA ARG A 183 -12.11 -11.78 -0.96
C ARG A 183 -10.62 -11.77 -0.66
N VAL A 184 -10.25 -12.29 0.51
CA VAL A 184 -8.83 -12.53 0.84
C VAL A 184 -8.31 -13.68 -0.02
N LEU A 185 -7.15 -13.49 -0.63
CA LEU A 185 -6.46 -14.49 -1.44
C LEU A 185 -5.34 -15.18 -0.65
N GLY A 186 -4.68 -14.46 0.26
CA GLY A 186 -3.57 -14.98 1.05
C GLY A 186 -2.69 -13.87 1.63
N VAL A 187 -1.62 -14.29 2.30
CA VAL A 187 -0.62 -13.39 2.85
C VAL A 187 0.55 -13.26 1.87
N ALA A 188 1.00 -12.03 1.64
CA ALA A 188 2.27 -11.70 1.02
C ALA A 188 3.29 -11.50 2.14
N GLU A 189 4.04 -12.53 2.49
CA GLU A 189 4.92 -12.53 3.69
C GLU A 189 6.07 -11.54 3.60
N ARG A 190 6.56 -11.29 2.38
CA ARG A 190 7.65 -10.33 2.10
C ARG A 190 7.15 -9.26 1.15
N SER A 191 6.15 -8.49 1.58
CA SER A 191 5.48 -7.54 0.71
C SER A 191 6.25 -6.24 0.52
N MET A 192 6.89 -5.76 1.58
CA MET A 192 7.75 -4.57 1.59
C MET A 192 9.01 -4.89 2.38
N THR A 193 10.17 -4.43 1.93
CA THR A 193 11.46 -4.63 2.62
C THR A 193 12.21 -3.32 2.77
N MET A 194 12.17 -2.76 3.97
CA MET A 194 12.95 -1.56 4.30
C MET A 194 14.31 -1.98 4.85
N ALA A 195 15.38 -1.36 4.37
CA ALA A 195 16.75 -1.69 4.77
C ALA A 195 17.63 -0.43 4.86
N GLY A 196 18.54 -0.39 5.83
CA GLY A 196 19.41 0.75 6.09
C GLY A 196 20.49 0.45 7.12
N SER A 197 21.39 1.41 7.35
CA SER A 197 22.36 1.32 8.45
C SER A 197 21.66 1.41 9.81
N VAL A 198 22.36 1.05 10.90
CA VAL A 198 21.78 1.21 12.25
C VAL A 198 21.50 2.68 12.55
N ALA A 199 22.38 3.59 12.11
CA ALA A 199 22.20 5.02 12.27
C ALA A 199 20.98 5.55 11.49
N ASP A 200 20.74 5.03 10.28
CA ASP A 200 19.54 5.37 9.52
C ASP A 200 18.28 4.92 10.24
N TRP A 201 18.27 3.68 10.75
CA TRP A 201 17.13 3.18 11.52
C TRP A 201 16.88 3.99 12.79
N GLU A 202 17.92 4.33 13.56
CA GLU A 202 17.78 5.17 14.76
C GLU A 202 17.16 6.54 14.44
N ARG A 203 17.52 7.13 13.28
CA ARG A 203 16.89 8.35 12.77
C ARG A 203 15.42 8.14 12.41
N TRP A 204 15.11 7.08 11.65
CA TRP A 204 13.75 6.80 11.19
C TRP A 204 12.76 6.44 12.32
N VAL A 205 13.23 5.75 13.35
CA VAL A 205 12.39 5.33 14.49
C VAL A 205 12.40 6.32 15.65
N GLY A 206 13.39 7.21 15.70
CA GLY A 206 13.52 8.25 16.72
C GLY A 206 14.01 7.77 18.09
N PHE A 207 14.64 6.60 18.19
CA PHE A 207 15.20 6.07 19.43
C PHE A 207 16.42 5.15 19.17
N PRO A 208 17.32 4.97 20.16
CA PRO A 208 18.54 4.18 19.98
C PRO A 208 18.28 2.68 19.86
N LEU A 209 19.11 1.97 19.09
CA LEU A 209 19.05 0.53 18.86
C LEU A 209 20.35 -0.13 19.37
N PRO A 210 20.57 -0.20 20.70
CA PRO A 210 21.90 -0.36 21.28
C PRO A 210 22.56 -1.73 21.06
N ALA A 211 21.80 -2.76 20.67
CA ALA A 211 22.30 -4.12 20.47
C ALA A 211 21.72 -4.77 19.20
N SER A 212 22.41 -5.78 18.65
CA SER A 212 21.81 -6.65 17.63
C SER A 212 20.62 -7.41 18.22
N GLY A 213 19.56 -7.60 17.45
CA GLY A 213 18.34 -8.25 17.91
C GLY A 213 17.09 -7.88 17.13
N ARG A 214 15.92 -8.17 17.69
CA ARG A 214 14.62 -7.83 17.10
C ARG A 214 13.95 -6.74 17.94
N TYR A 215 13.52 -5.66 17.28
CA TYR A 215 12.89 -4.52 17.93
C TYR A 215 11.46 -4.37 17.43
N VAL A 216 10.53 -4.12 18.36
CA VAL A 216 9.20 -3.65 18.02
C VAL A 216 9.29 -2.15 17.84
N VAL A 217 9.09 -1.68 16.61
CA VAL A 217 9.13 -0.26 16.27
C VAL A 217 7.70 0.25 16.03
N PRO A 218 7.33 1.45 16.52
CA PRO A 218 5.99 1.98 16.32
C PRO A 218 5.59 2.04 14.85
N GLY A 219 4.39 1.56 14.55
CA GLY A 219 3.84 1.58 13.19
C GLY A 219 4.27 0.42 12.29
N ALA A 220 5.28 -0.37 12.66
CA ALA A 220 5.69 -1.54 11.87
C ALA A 220 4.77 -2.74 12.07
N LEU A 221 4.57 -3.52 11.01
CA LEU A 221 3.74 -4.73 11.03
C LEU A 221 4.47 -5.98 11.52
N ALA A 222 5.80 -5.93 11.57
CA ALA A 222 6.68 -6.99 12.01
C ALA A 222 7.86 -6.39 12.81
N PRO A 223 8.65 -7.19 13.54
CA PRO A 223 9.84 -6.70 14.21
C PRO A 223 10.95 -6.31 13.23
N LEU A 224 11.60 -5.18 13.49
CA LEU A 224 12.85 -4.77 12.85
C LEU A 224 13.97 -5.71 13.32
N ALA A 225 14.71 -6.31 12.41
CA ALA A 225 15.94 -7.04 12.72
C ALA A 225 17.14 -6.09 12.62
N VAL A 226 17.96 -6.01 13.67
CA VAL A 226 19.17 -5.19 13.74
C VAL A 226 20.38 -6.09 13.92
N ASP A 227 21.41 -5.86 13.12
CA ASP A 227 22.75 -6.42 13.23
C ASP A 227 23.76 -5.28 13.30
N ARG A 228 24.26 -4.99 14.51
CA ARG A 228 25.26 -3.93 14.73
C ARG A 228 26.66 -4.32 14.26
N THR A 229 26.97 -5.61 14.14
CA THR A 229 28.27 -6.06 13.64
C THR A 229 28.37 -5.82 12.14
N ALA A 230 27.26 -6.02 11.42
CA ALA A 230 27.17 -5.76 9.99
C ALA A 230 26.69 -4.33 9.64
N ASP A 231 26.44 -3.47 10.64
CA ASP A 231 25.81 -2.16 10.51
C ASP A 231 24.56 -2.18 9.61
N ARG A 232 23.62 -3.09 9.92
CA ARG A 232 22.43 -3.32 9.11
C ARG A 232 21.18 -3.45 9.96
N GLY A 233 20.12 -2.74 9.57
CA GLY A 233 18.76 -3.04 9.98
C GLY A 233 17.90 -3.44 8.78
N GLU A 234 17.02 -4.41 8.97
CA GLU A 234 16.05 -4.86 7.97
C GLU A 234 14.68 -5.07 8.61
N LEU A 235 13.66 -4.44 8.03
CA LEU A 235 12.26 -4.66 8.37
C LEU A 235 11.54 -5.21 7.14
N VAL A 236 11.00 -6.42 7.27
CA VAL A 236 10.22 -7.08 6.23
C VAL A 236 8.77 -7.11 6.67
N GLU A 237 7.90 -6.42 5.95
CA GLU A 237 6.49 -6.35 6.29
C GLU A 237 5.61 -7.25 5.41
N PRO A 238 4.67 -7.99 6.04
CA PRO A 238 3.66 -8.71 5.30
C PRO A 238 2.48 -7.83 4.91
N ASN A 239 1.84 -8.13 3.78
CA ASN A 239 0.52 -7.61 3.41
C ASN A 239 -0.47 -8.75 3.19
N VAL A 240 -1.74 -8.40 2.98
CA VAL A 240 -2.82 -9.34 2.73
C VAL A 240 -3.38 -9.08 1.34
N TRP A 241 -3.21 -10.03 0.42
CA TRP A 241 -3.81 -9.93 -0.90
C TRP A 241 -5.32 -10.04 -0.78
N VAL A 242 -6.02 -9.06 -1.34
CA VAL A 242 -7.47 -9.11 -1.53
C VAL A 242 -7.82 -8.91 -2.99
N ARG A 243 -8.91 -9.52 -3.44
CA ARG A 243 -9.47 -9.38 -4.78
C ARG A 243 -10.84 -8.75 -4.70
N HIS A 244 -11.05 -7.65 -5.42
CA HIS A 244 -12.37 -7.03 -5.58
C HIS A 244 -13.12 -7.61 -6.78
N ARG A 245 -12.42 -7.86 -7.89
CA ARG A 245 -12.97 -8.40 -9.15
C ARG A 245 -11.98 -9.35 -9.80
#